data_AF-A0A2N1MBK7-F1
#
_entry.id   AF-A0A2N1MBK7-F1
#
_cell.length_a   1.000
_cell.length_b   1.000
_cell.length_c   1.000
_cell.angle_alpha   90.00
_cell.angle_beta   90.00
_cell.angle_gamma   90.00
#
_symmetry.space_group_name_H-M   'P 1'
#
loop_
_entity.id
_entity.type
_entity.pdbx_description
1 polymer ?
#
loop_
_entity_poly.entity_id
_entity_poly.type
_entity_poly.pdbx_seq_one_letter_code
_entity_poly.pdbx_strand_id
1 'polypeptide(L)'
;MSGEKRGHKIPKGESKNFGERYIPCDDLIVETVQCFYEFIAKDKQALWYENVRFKLIAPEELPDISSFKRTGQFTVIVFDDLAGEPLATQLKIVSFFRSGRHEGISSIYIAQRFYEIHQNICRNFKYISLHRGCGTLDSIKRILKDMYDDYEPLAKK
;
A
#
# COMPACT_ATOMS: atom_id res chain seq x y z
N MET A 1 10.20 42.47 13.70
CA MET A 1 10.50 41.10 14.15
C MET A 1 9.90 40.13 13.15
N SER A 2 10.76 39.39 12.45
CA SER A 2 10.43 38.40 11.42
C SER A 2 9.99 37.10 12.09
N GLY A 3 8.87 36.53 11.65
CA GLY A 3 8.45 35.18 12.00
C GLY A 3 8.27 34.37 10.71
N GLU A 4 9.35 33.73 10.25
CA GLU A 4 9.32 32.81 9.12
C GLU A 4 8.50 31.56 9.45
N LYS A 5 7.35 31.40 8.79
CA LYS A 5 6.68 30.10 8.67
C LYS A 5 7.48 29.25 7.67
N ARG A 6 8.23 28.27 8.16
CA ARG A 6 8.87 27.24 7.33
C ARG A 6 7.80 26.31 6.74
N GLY A 7 7.19 26.75 5.64
CA GLY A 7 6.56 25.82 4.70
C GLY A 7 7.66 25.11 3.92
N HIS A 8 7.69 23.77 3.96
CA HIS A 8 8.53 23.00 3.06
C HIS A 8 8.13 23.34 1.61
N LYS A 9 8.95 24.13 0.93
CA LYS A 9 8.82 24.42 -0.50
C LYS A 9 9.32 23.21 -1.27
N ILE A 10 8.43 22.54 -1.97
CA ILE A 10 8.76 21.52 -2.97
C ILE A 10 9.44 22.25 -4.14
N PRO A 11 10.64 21.83 -4.61
CA PRO A 11 11.25 22.42 -5.79
C PRO A 11 10.39 22.16 -7.02
N LYS A 12 10.03 23.22 -7.74
CA LYS A 12 9.53 23.13 -9.11
C LYS A 12 10.72 22.85 -10.02
N GLY A 13 10.79 21.65 -10.56
CA GLY A 13 11.75 21.22 -11.58
C GLY A 13 11.08 20.27 -12.56
N GLU A 14 11.26 20.52 -13.84
CA GLU A 14 10.48 20.02 -14.96
C GLU A 14 10.79 18.56 -15.31
N SER A 15 9.81 17.67 -15.13
CA SER A 15 9.44 16.61 -16.07
C SER A 15 8.04 16.13 -15.69
N LYS A 16 7.12 16.03 -16.66
CA LYS A 16 5.77 15.48 -16.41
C LYS A 16 5.86 13.95 -16.32
N ASN A 17 6.45 13.42 -15.25
CA ASN A 17 6.28 12.03 -14.88
C ASN A 17 4.88 11.88 -14.27
N PHE A 18 3.92 11.43 -15.07
CA PHE A 18 2.63 10.99 -14.54
C PHE A 18 2.88 9.82 -13.60
N GLY A 19 2.69 10.02 -12.28
CA GLY A 19 2.45 8.91 -11.35
C GLY A 19 3.35 8.80 -10.13
N GLU A 20 4.37 9.63 -9.95
CA GLU A 20 5.20 9.54 -8.73
C GLU A 20 4.53 10.27 -7.56
N ARG A 21 4.00 9.51 -6.60
CA ARG A 21 3.55 10.01 -5.30
C ARG A 21 4.35 9.31 -4.20
N TYR A 22 5.11 10.09 -3.44
CA TYR A 22 5.86 9.61 -2.29
C TYR A 22 4.91 9.34 -1.13
N ILE A 23 4.93 8.11 -0.59
CA ILE A 23 4.32 7.78 0.70
C ILE A 23 5.45 7.90 1.74
N PRO A 24 5.37 8.84 2.70
CA PRO A 24 6.30 8.88 3.82
C PRO A 24 6.28 7.53 4.55
N CYS A 25 7.44 6.92 4.73
CA CYS A 25 7.60 5.57 5.27
C CYS A 25 8.89 5.55 6.10
N ASP A 26 8.76 5.33 7.41
CA ASP A 26 9.87 5.16 8.35
C ASP A 26 10.16 3.66 8.60
N ASP A 27 9.18 2.78 8.36
CA ASP A 27 9.34 1.33 8.50
C ASP A 27 8.58 0.61 7.39
N LEU A 28 9.19 -0.40 6.75
CA LEU A 28 8.54 -1.26 5.77
C LEU A 28 8.51 -2.71 6.27
N ILE A 29 7.31 -3.21 6.55
CA ILE A 29 7.07 -4.60 6.90
C ILE A 29 6.59 -5.32 5.64
N VAL A 30 7.25 -6.40 5.27
CA VAL A 30 6.87 -7.22 4.12
C VAL A 30 6.50 -8.59 4.63
N GLU A 31 5.29 -9.02 4.34
CA GLU A 31 4.85 -10.40 4.47
C GLU A 31 5.19 -11.10 3.14
N THR A 32 5.85 -12.26 3.25
CA THR A 32 6.03 -13.28 2.19
C THR A 32 6.85 -13.00 0.91
N VAL A 33 7.46 -11.82 0.67
CA VAL A 33 8.42 -11.65 -0.47
C VAL A 33 9.87 -11.55 -0.04
N GLN A 34 10.59 -12.68 -0.03
CA GLN A 34 12.05 -12.66 0.11
C GLN A 34 12.72 -11.87 -1.03
N CYS A 35 12.20 -11.94 -2.26
CA CYS A 35 12.76 -11.23 -3.41
C CYS A 35 12.63 -9.69 -3.33
N PHE A 36 11.52 -9.17 -2.78
CA PHE A 36 11.33 -7.72 -2.63
C PHE A 36 12.21 -7.18 -1.51
N TYR A 37 12.33 -7.95 -0.42
CA TYR A 37 13.29 -7.69 0.63
C TYR A 37 14.72 -7.67 0.08
N GLU A 38 15.13 -8.66 -0.70
CA GLU A 38 16.47 -8.70 -1.31
C GLU A 38 16.71 -7.51 -2.25
N PHE A 39 15.73 -7.08 -3.02
CA PHE A 39 15.85 -5.95 -3.94
C PHE A 39 16.06 -4.62 -3.17
N ILE A 40 15.24 -4.37 -2.15
CA ILE A 40 15.33 -3.15 -1.36
C ILE A 40 16.57 -3.18 -0.46
N ALA A 41 16.91 -4.33 0.13
CA ALA A 41 18.07 -4.49 0.98
C ALA A 41 19.41 -4.41 0.22
N LYS A 42 19.38 -4.46 -1.13
CA LYS A 42 20.57 -4.47 -1.98
C LYS A 42 21.29 -3.13 -2.02
N ASP A 43 20.55 -2.02 -2.00
CA ASP A 43 21.12 -0.68 -2.09
C ASP A 43 21.27 -0.03 -0.71
N LYS A 44 22.31 -0.48 0.02
CA LYS A 44 22.64 0.04 1.34
C LYS A 44 23.14 1.50 1.33
N GLN A 45 23.40 2.07 0.15
CA GLN A 45 23.86 3.45 -0.01
C GLN A 45 22.71 4.42 -0.31
N ALA A 46 21.51 3.90 -0.53
CA ALA A 46 20.35 4.74 -0.78
C ALA A 46 20.04 5.61 0.44
N LEU A 47 19.75 6.90 0.21
CA LEU A 47 19.42 7.87 1.26
C LEU A 47 18.24 7.47 2.16
N TRP A 48 17.37 6.60 1.66
CA TRP A 48 16.22 6.07 2.40
C TRP A 48 16.57 4.82 3.23
N TYR A 49 17.71 4.17 3.01
CA TYR A 49 18.07 2.90 3.67
C TYR A 49 18.29 3.06 5.18
N GLU A 50 18.92 4.17 5.63
CA GLU A 50 19.14 4.43 7.05
C GLU A 50 17.86 4.79 7.81
N ASN A 51 16.84 5.28 7.08
CA ASN A 51 15.59 5.78 7.64
C ASN A 51 14.46 4.76 7.60
N VAL A 52 14.62 3.63 6.90
CA VAL A 52 13.59 2.58 6.76
C VAL A 52 14.06 1.28 7.41
N ARG A 53 13.34 0.80 8.43
CA ARG A 53 13.60 -0.54 9.00
C ARG A 53 12.75 -1.59 8.29
N PHE A 54 13.37 -2.72 7.99
CA PHE A 54 12.71 -3.84 7.31
C PHE A 54 12.52 -5.02 8.25
N LYS A 55 11.31 -5.61 8.23
CA LYS A 55 11.02 -6.85 8.97
C LYS A 55 10.16 -7.77 8.12
N LEU A 56 10.58 -9.03 8.01
CA LEU A 56 9.73 -10.13 7.55
C LEU A 56 8.99 -10.70 8.76
N ILE A 57 7.67 -10.86 8.63
CA ILE A 57 6.80 -11.36 9.71
C ILE A 57 5.96 -12.49 9.14
N ALA A 58 5.80 -13.57 9.90
CA ALA A 58 4.86 -14.65 9.55
C ALA A 58 3.41 -14.23 9.85
N PRO A 59 2.40 -14.78 9.15
CA PRO A 59 0.99 -14.43 9.40
C PRO A 59 0.55 -14.59 10.86
N GLU A 60 1.14 -15.54 11.59
CA GLU A 60 0.86 -15.79 13.01
C GLU A 60 1.47 -14.74 13.95
N GLU A 61 2.54 -14.09 13.52
CA GLU A 61 3.27 -13.07 14.27
C GLU A 61 2.81 -11.65 13.92
N LEU A 62 1.81 -11.51 13.05
CA LEU A 62 1.29 -10.23 12.63
C LEU A 62 0.75 -9.47 13.86
N PRO A 63 1.34 -8.31 14.20
CA PRO A 63 0.97 -7.57 15.39
C PRO A 63 -0.43 -6.98 15.28
N ASP A 64 -1.16 -6.85 16.38
CA ASP A 64 -2.45 -6.12 16.33
C ASP A 64 -2.23 -4.65 15.99
N ILE A 65 -3.17 -4.04 15.26
CA ILE A 65 -3.09 -2.62 14.89
C ILE A 65 -2.90 -1.69 16.10
N SER A 66 -3.47 -2.02 17.26
CA SER A 66 -3.33 -1.22 18.49
C SER A 66 -1.92 -1.25 19.08
N SER A 67 -1.07 -2.18 18.65
CA SER A 67 0.33 -2.24 19.08
C SER A 67 1.18 -1.17 18.40
N PHE A 68 0.75 -0.64 17.26
CA PHE A 68 1.39 0.47 16.58
C PHE A 68 1.01 1.76 17.32
N LYS A 69 1.96 2.29 18.09
CA LYS A 69 1.79 3.59 18.73
C LYS A 69 2.08 4.66 17.69
N ARG A 70 1.22 5.68 17.59
CA ARG A 70 1.49 6.89 16.80
C ARG A 70 2.62 7.70 17.44
N THR A 71 3.86 7.24 17.29
CA THR A 71 5.09 7.88 17.80
C THR A 71 5.67 8.89 16.83
N GLY A 72 4.93 9.22 15.75
CA GLY A 72 5.41 10.05 14.64
C GLY A 72 6.08 9.24 13.53
N GLN A 73 6.26 7.93 13.71
CA GLN A 73 6.74 7.00 12.69
C GLN A 73 5.56 6.47 11.87
N PHE A 74 5.73 6.42 10.55
CA PHE A 74 4.79 5.81 9.62
C PHE A 74 5.31 4.44 9.17
N THR A 75 4.48 3.42 9.35
CA THR A 75 4.80 2.06 8.92
C THR A 75 4.04 1.71 7.65
N VAL A 76 4.72 1.23 6.63
CA VAL A 76 4.10 0.57 5.48
C VAL A 76 4.11 -0.93 5.72
N ILE A 77 2.97 -1.60 5.51
CA ILE A 77 2.87 -3.06 5.59
C ILE A 77 2.45 -3.59 4.21
N VAL A 78 3.18 -4.56 3.70
CA VAL A 78 2.96 -5.20 2.41
C VAL A 78 2.54 -6.64 2.63
N PHE A 79 1.33 -6.99 2.19
CA PHE A 79 0.77 -8.34 2.22
C PHE A 79 0.95 -8.98 0.84
N ASP A 80 1.88 -9.94 0.70
CA ASP A 80 2.08 -10.63 -0.57
C ASP A 80 1.16 -11.84 -0.74
N ASP A 81 0.89 -12.16 -2.01
CA ASP A 81 0.04 -13.26 -2.47
C ASP A 81 -1.27 -13.42 -1.69
N LEU A 82 -1.93 -12.30 -1.37
CA LEU A 82 -3.09 -12.29 -0.48
C LEU A 82 -4.27 -13.14 -1.00
N ALA A 83 -4.32 -13.40 -2.31
CA ALA A 83 -5.31 -14.28 -2.93
C ALA A 83 -5.13 -15.75 -2.53
N GLY A 84 -3.88 -16.20 -2.32
CA GLY A 84 -3.56 -17.54 -1.85
C GLY A 84 -3.81 -17.75 -0.36
N GLU A 85 -3.97 -16.67 0.41
CA GLU A 85 -4.14 -16.74 1.86
C GLU A 85 -5.55 -17.22 2.27
N PRO A 86 -5.66 -18.08 3.31
CA PRO A 86 -6.95 -18.49 3.85
C PRO A 86 -7.79 -17.29 4.30
N LEU A 87 -9.11 -17.42 4.20
CA LEU A 87 -10.06 -16.38 4.64
C LEU A 87 -9.80 -15.93 6.08
N ALA A 88 -9.38 -16.84 6.97
CA ALA A 88 -9.03 -16.51 8.35
C ALA A 88 -7.86 -15.50 8.43
N THR A 89 -6.82 -15.68 7.60
CA THR A 89 -5.70 -14.72 7.49
C THR A 89 -6.20 -13.39 6.93
N GLN A 90 -6.95 -13.41 5.82
CA GLN A 90 -7.49 -12.19 5.23
C GLN A 90 -8.37 -11.40 6.21
N LEU A 91 -9.18 -12.07 7.03
CA LEU A 91 -10.02 -11.41 8.03
C LEU A 91 -9.20 -10.74 9.15
N LYS A 92 -8.06 -11.32 9.56
CA LYS A 92 -7.17 -10.71 10.55
C LYS A 92 -6.63 -9.36 10.07
N ILE A 93 -6.38 -9.22 8.76
CA ILE A 93 -5.72 -8.02 8.23
C ILE A 93 -6.69 -6.89 7.89
N VAL A 94 -8.01 -7.10 7.96
CA VAL A 94 -9.03 -6.08 7.63
C VAL A 94 -8.84 -4.78 8.41
N SER A 95 -8.45 -4.87 9.68
CA SER A 95 -8.23 -3.69 10.54
C SER A 95 -7.13 -2.76 10.00
N PHE A 96 -6.09 -3.31 9.38
CA PHE A 96 -5.01 -2.55 8.76
C PHE A 96 -5.48 -1.72 7.56
N PHE A 97 -6.46 -2.21 6.79
CA PHE A 97 -7.02 -1.46 5.66
C PHE A 97 -8.06 -0.44 6.12
N ARG A 98 -8.89 -0.80 7.11
CA ARG A 98 -9.99 0.05 7.57
C ARG A 98 -9.51 1.21 8.45
N SER A 99 -8.62 0.93 9.40
CA SER A 99 -8.21 1.89 10.44
C SER A 99 -6.69 2.10 10.53
N GLY A 100 -5.87 1.40 9.74
CA GLY A 100 -4.41 1.49 9.76
C GLY A 100 -3.88 2.93 9.77
N ARG A 101 -4.46 3.79 8.93
CA ARG A 101 -4.03 5.19 8.80
C ARG A 101 -4.18 6.01 10.08
N HIS A 102 -5.11 5.65 10.96
CA HIS A 102 -5.19 6.28 12.27
C HIS A 102 -3.95 5.93 13.11
N GLU A 103 -3.42 4.72 13.01
CA GLU A 103 -2.23 4.32 13.76
C GLU A 103 -0.90 4.58 13.04
N GLY A 104 -0.92 5.40 11.97
CA GLY A 104 0.28 5.68 11.18
C GLY A 104 0.67 4.56 10.21
N ILE A 105 -0.23 3.61 9.96
CA ILE A 105 0.01 2.47 9.08
C ILE A 105 -0.56 2.71 7.69
N SER A 106 0.23 2.43 6.65
CA SER A 106 -0.20 2.36 5.26
C SER A 106 -0.09 0.93 4.74
N SER A 107 -1.21 0.35 4.33
CA SER A 107 -1.28 -1.05 3.91
C SER A 107 -1.27 -1.18 2.39
N ILE A 108 -0.48 -2.12 1.88
CA ILE A 108 -0.38 -2.52 0.48
C ILE A 108 -0.65 -4.02 0.43
N TYR A 109 -1.44 -4.50 -0.53
CA TYR A 109 -1.50 -5.93 -0.83
C TYR A 109 -1.13 -6.20 -2.28
N ILE A 110 -0.57 -7.38 -2.53
CA ILE A 110 -0.26 -7.91 -3.85
C ILE A 110 -1.09 -9.18 -4.01
N ALA A 111 -1.75 -9.31 -5.16
CA ALA A 111 -2.61 -10.46 -5.43
C ALA A 111 -2.70 -10.73 -6.94
N GLN A 112 -2.76 -12.00 -7.31
CA GLN A 112 -3.00 -12.41 -8.70
C GLN A 112 -4.49 -12.33 -9.09
N ARG A 113 -5.39 -12.52 -8.12
CA ARG A 113 -6.84 -12.64 -8.36
C ARG A 113 -7.61 -11.71 -7.43
N PHE A 114 -8.21 -10.66 -7.99
CA PHE A 114 -8.98 -9.67 -7.23
C PHE A 114 -10.17 -10.27 -6.48
N TYR A 115 -10.89 -11.20 -7.11
CA TYR A 115 -12.13 -11.76 -6.58
C TYR A 115 -11.94 -12.83 -5.50
N GLU A 116 -10.70 -13.22 -5.21
CA GLU A 116 -10.37 -14.12 -4.10
C GLU A 116 -10.02 -13.34 -2.82
N ILE A 117 -9.96 -12.00 -2.92
CA ILE A 117 -9.71 -11.12 -1.79
C ILE A 117 -11.01 -10.75 -1.10
N HIS A 118 -10.98 -10.76 0.23
CA HIS A 118 -12.12 -10.40 1.05
C HIS A 118 -12.58 -8.96 0.79
N GLN A 119 -13.89 -8.78 0.58
CA GLN A 119 -14.47 -7.50 0.14
C GLN A 119 -14.17 -6.32 1.08
N ASN A 120 -14.04 -6.55 2.39
CA ASN A 120 -13.68 -5.47 3.32
C ASN A 120 -12.25 -4.97 3.13
N ILE A 121 -11.35 -5.76 2.54
CA ILE A 121 -10.03 -5.28 2.12
C ILE A 121 -10.20 -4.46 0.85
N CYS A 122 -10.95 -5.00 -0.13
CA CYS A 122 -11.17 -4.35 -1.41
C CYS A 122 -11.90 -2.99 -1.34
N ARG A 123 -12.81 -2.81 -0.38
CA ARG A 123 -13.55 -1.54 -0.26
C ARG A 123 -12.76 -0.44 0.46
N ASN A 124 -11.66 -0.77 1.12
CA ASN A 124 -10.93 0.17 1.98
C ASN A 124 -9.61 0.68 1.39
N PHE A 125 -9.24 0.28 0.16
CA PHE A 125 -8.06 0.82 -0.50
C PHE A 125 -8.36 2.12 -1.25
N LYS A 126 -7.34 2.97 -1.36
CA LYS A 126 -7.45 4.28 -2.04
C LYS A 126 -6.89 4.26 -3.48
N TYR A 127 -6.02 3.31 -3.75
CA TYR A 127 -5.27 3.19 -5.00
C TYR A 127 -5.22 1.73 -5.42
N ILE A 128 -5.25 1.48 -6.73
CA ILE A 128 -5.06 0.16 -7.32
C ILE A 128 -4.08 0.28 -8.49
N SER A 129 -3.14 -0.66 -8.58
CA SER A 129 -2.28 -0.83 -9.74
C SER A 129 -2.62 -2.17 -10.39
N LEU A 130 -3.00 -2.14 -11.67
CA LEU A 130 -3.36 -3.33 -12.43
C LEU A 130 -2.28 -3.61 -13.47
N HIS A 131 -1.71 -4.81 -13.44
CA HIS A 131 -0.65 -5.23 -14.34
C HIS A 131 -1.17 -6.20 -15.42
N ARG A 132 -0.36 -6.41 -16.47
CA ARG A 132 -0.68 -7.36 -17.55
C ARG A 132 -0.95 -8.74 -16.94
N GLY A 133 -2.10 -9.33 -17.25
CA GLY A 133 -2.57 -10.60 -16.66
C GLY A 133 -3.82 -10.47 -15.78
N CYS A 134 -4.25 -9.25 -15.44
CA CYS A 134 -5.46 -8.96 -14.65
C CYS A 134 -6.80 -9.35 -15.36
N GLY A 135 -6.76 -10.12 -16.43
CA GLY A 135 -7.92 -10.56 -17.20
C GLY A 135 -8.29 -9.65 -18.37
N THR A 136 -9.52 -9.81 -18.83
CA THR A 136 -10.09 -9.05 -19.97
C THR A 136 -10.42 -7.61 -19.58
N LEU A 137 -10.65 -6.75 -20.58
CA LEU A 137 -11.15 -5.38 -20.35
C LEU A 137 -12.43 -5.37 -19.49
N ASP A 138 -13.31 -6.36 -19.66
CA ASP A 138 -14.53 -6.46 -18.86
C ASP A 138 -14.26 -6.85 -17.41
N SER A 139 -13.23 -7.66 -17.16
CA SER A 139 -12.78 -7.98 -15.80
C SER A 139 -12.29 -6.71 -15.09
N ILE A 140 -11.52 -5.88 -15.79
CA ILE A 140 -11.04 -4.59 -15.28
C ILE A 140 -12.22 -3.64 -14.99
N LYS A 141 -13.17 -3.51 -15.93
CA LYS A 141 -14.37 -2.69 -15.72
C LYS A 141 -15.17 -3.14 -14.50
N ARG A 142 -15.32 -4.46 -14.31
CA ARG A 142 -16.02 -5.01 -13.16
C ARG A 142 -15.31 -4.68 -11.85
N ILE A 143 -13.99 -4.83 -11.79
CA ILE A 143 -13.17 -4.43 -10.63
C ILE A 143 -13.37 -2.94 -10.31
N LEU A 144 -13.28 -2.07 -11.32
CA LEU A 144 -13.43 -0.63 -11.13
C LEU A 144 -14.85 -0.25 -10.67
N LYS A 145 -15.88 -0.93 -11.20
CA LYS A 145 -17.26 -0.74 -10.77
C LYS A 145 -17.49 -1.17 -9.32
N ASP A 146 -16.86 -2.27 -8.89
CA ASP A 146 -16.98 -2.74 -7.50
C ASP A 146 -16.26 -1.82 -6.49
N MET A 147 -15.35 -0.96 -6.98
CA MET A 147 -14.63 0.03 -6.17
C MET A 147 -15.30 1.41 -6.14
N TYR A 148 -15.92 1.82 -7.24
CA TYR A 148 -16.51 3.13 -7.41
C TYR A 148 -17.97 2.98 -7.81
N ASP A 149 -18.87 3.35 -6.90
CA ASP A 149 -20.32 3.34 -7.14
C ASP A 149 -20.69 4.21 -8.38
N ASP A 150 -19.88 5.22 -8.70
CA ASP A 150 -20.06 6.18 -9.81
C ASP A 150 -19.18 5.90 -11.03
N TYR A 151 -18.74 4.66 -11.27
CA TYR A 151 -17.97 4.35 -12.49
C TYR A 151 -18.84 4.47 -13.76
N GLU A 152 -18.92 5.69 -14.31
CA GLU A 152 -19.36 5.93 -15.68
C GLU A 152 -18.18 5.69 -16.64
N PRO A 153 -18.30 4.78 -17.61
CA PRO A 153 -17.24 4.52 -18.56
C PRO A 153 -16.94 5.81 -19.34
N LEU A 154 -15.69 6.27 -19.31
CA LEU A 154 -15.19 7.38 -20.11
C LEU A 154 -15.17 7.00 -21.60
N ALA A 155 -16.34 6.91 -22.24
CA ALA A 155 -16.47 6.94 -23.69
C ALA A 155 -17.93 7.17 -24.11
N LYS A 156 -18.24 8.39 -24.57
CA LYS A 156 -18.85 8.61 -25.90
C LYS A 156 -18.30 9.92 -26.47
N LYS A 157 -17.46 9.81 -27.50
CA LYS A 157 -17.30 10.85 -28.53
C LYS A 157 -17.99 10.33 -29.79
#